data_AF-S7Q7N5-F1
#
_entry.id   AF-S7Q7N5-F1
#
_cell.length_a   1.000
_cell.length_b   1.000
_cell.length_c   1.000
_cell.angle_alpha   90.00
_cell.angle_beta   90.00
_cell.angle_gamma   90.00
#
_symmetry.space_group_name_H-M   'P 1'
#
loop_
_entity.id
_entity.type
_entity.pdbx_description
1 polymer ?
#
loop_
_entity_poly.entity_id
_entity_poly.type
_entity_poly.pdbx_seq_one_letter_code
_entity_poly.pdbx_strand_id
1 'polypeptide(L)'
;MTHEHGTVPPLLLLERFHELGAPELSHRDLERLNKGRFGDAMLFLCEHMRGREETRNARRRLHNLEEDRHKSSLRAPQINSAIADVKKSQSSMIGARHEVTDLHASIDKRQKALSELDNEISSLRQRIQDKRAIDLMLNLLEKKAVIRVQRLQGLTELLEKLRKDVSQRPTQDVPETPSALTEVADPTPTASQMRDTLSVLRAHHVHLSKSDLPKVKVEVEVRLRRSIARILHSPEDSKEVRLTTEKVVHAAEIRALKKLAAATASAELSKARADELASGIISKQAKLQRLSDTTLALAHLSAEHAVFISTFAESTSRALHSSLEAESKAVTGHVDVLQWDISKARSLPKPNSFRTEICQVLGLPERTTSEMLLTAVEKLARQEEEAVLAGHGADEKRVLDHSTQLLTRKIEKAKKGEALVKDVKKTVREADKIASLAR
;
A
#
# COMPACT_ATOMS: atom_id res chain seq x y z
N MET A 1 20.26 -18.87 -27.03
CA MET A 1 21.69 -18.54 -27.11
C MET A 1 22.41 -19.36 -26.07
N THR A 2 22.98 -20.49 -26.47
CA THR A 2 23.87 -21.30 -25.64
C THR A 2 25.20 -20.55 -25.57
N HIS A 3 25.43 -19.84 -24.47
CA HIS A 3 26.75 -19.29 -24.20
C HIS A 3 27.72 -20.45 -24.08
N GLU A 4 28.62 -20.60 -25.04
CA GLU A 4 29.82 -21.42 -24.88
C GLU A 4 30.61 -20.79 -23.73
N HIS A 5 30.41 -21.33 -22.53
CA HIS A 5 31.17 -20.92 -21.36
C HIS A 5 32.63 -21.29 -21.62
N GLY A 6 33.43 -20.27 -21.95
CA GLY A 6 34.87 -20.41 -22.12
C GLY A 6 35.44 -21.08 -20.88
N THR A 7 35.85 -22.34 -21.03
CA THR A 7 36.45 -23.11 -19.96
C THR A 7 37.81 -22.50 -19.67
N VAL A 8 37.92 -21.78 -18.54
CA VAL A 8 39.20 -21.23 -18.09
C VAL A 8 40.15 -22.41 -17.83
N PRO A 9 41.40 -22.35 -18.32
CA PRO A 9 42.36 -23.43 -18.11
C PRO A 9 42.51 -23.74 -16.62
N PRO A 10 42.43 -25.01 -16.19
CA PRO A 10 42.47 -25.38 -14.77
C PRO A 10 43.77 -24.93 -14.07
N LEU A 11 44.88 -24.81 -14.81
CA LEU A 11 46.14 -24.27 -14.30
C LEU A 11 46.03 -22.81 -13.83
N LEU A 12 45.28 -21.97 -14.55
CA LEU A 12 45.06 -20.57 -14.20
C LEU A 12 44.20 -20.42 -12.93
N LEU A 13 43.25 -21.34 -12.71
CA LEU A 13 42.46 -21.35 -11.48
C LEU A 13 43.31 -21.79 -10.29
N LEU A 14 44.19 -22.78 -10.47
CA LEU A 14 45.07 -23.27 -9.42
C LEU A 14 46.00 -22.16 -8.90
N GLU A 15 46.64 -21.44 -9.82
CA GLU A 15 47.54 -20.32 -9.49
C GLU A 15 46.81 -19.24 -8.69
N ARG A 16 45.59 -18.88 -9.12
CA ARG A 16 44.76 -17.90 -8.41
C ARG A 16 44.31 -18.36 -7.03
N PHE A 17 43.96 -19.64 -6.87
CA PHE A 17 43.61 -20.16 -5.54
C PHE A 17 44.84 -20.16 -4.62
N HIS A 18 46.03 -20.39 -5.17
CA HIS A 18 47.27 -20.32 -4.41
C HIS A 18 47.60 -18.89 -3.96
N GLU A 19 47.44 -17.89 -4.84
CA GLU A 19 47.56 -16.46 -4.49
C GLU A 19 46.59 -16.04 -3.37
N LEU A 20 45.42 -16.69 -3.30
CA LEU A 20 44.43 -16.49 -2.25
C LEU A 20 44.70 -17.27 -0.96
N GLY A 21 45.80 -18.02 -0.89
CA GLY A 21 46.18 -18.81 0.28
C GLY A 21 45.39 -20.11 0.45
N ALA A 22 44.79 -20.63 -0.63
CA ALA A 22 44.15 -21.94 -0.60
C ALA A 22 45.19 -23.06 -0.43
N PRO A 23 44.85 -24.16 0.26
CA PRO A 23 45.73 -25.33 0.38
C PRO A 23 46.03 -25.95 -0.99
N GLU A 24 47.16 -26.65 -1.10
CA GLU A 24 47.57 -27.34 -2.33
C GLU A 24 46.50 -28.35 -2.76
N LEU A 25 45.78 -28.04 -3.83
CA LEU A 25 44.78 -28.91 -4.44
C LEU A 25 45.43 -29.69 -5.59
N SER A 26 45.20 -30.99 -5.66
CA SER A 26 45.70 -31.76 -6.81
C SER A 26 44.93 -31.34 -8.08
N HIS A 27 45.63 -31.36 -9.22
CA HIS A 27 45.02 -31.00 -10.51
C HIS A 27 43.77 -31.84 -10.83
N ARG A 28 43.77 -33.13 -10.45
CA ARG A 28 42.62 -34.03 -10.64
C ARG A 28 41.41 -33.62 -9.81
N ASP A 29 41.63 -33.15 -8.58
CA ASP A 29 40.54 -32.70 -7.71
C ASP A 29 39.95 -31.39 -8.23
N LEU A 30 40.80 -30.50 -8.74
CA LEU A 30 40.38 -29.25 -9.37
C LEU A 30 39.55 -29.50 -10.63
N GLU A 31 39.96 -30.43 -11.50
CA GLU A 31 39.18 -30.84 -12.69
C GLU A 31 37.83 -31.45 -12.33
N ARG A 32 37.73 -32.14 -11.18
CA ARG A 32 36.45 -32.71 -10.71
C ARG A 32 35.53 -31.63 -10.17
N LEU A 33 36.07 -30.66 -9.44
CA LEU A 33 35.34 -29.54 -8.86
C LEU A 33 34.94 -28.50 -9.91
N ASN A 34 35.75 -28.30 -10.95
CA ASN A 34 35.49 -27.33 -12.01
C ASN A 34 34.42 -27.77 -13.03
N LYS A 35 33.56 -28.74 -12.68
CA LYS A 35 32.46 -29.22 -13.54
C LYS A 35 31.11 -28.77 -13.01
N GLY A 36 30.26 -28.29 -13.91
CA GLY A 36 28.89 -27.89 -13.61
C GLY A 36 28.78 -26.63 -12.75
N ARG A 37 27.67 -26.52 -12.01
CA ARG A 37 27.31 -25.30 -11.25
C ARG A 37 28.33 -24.89 -10.18
N PHE A 38 29.07 -25.85 -9.64
CA PHE A 38 30.11 -25.56 -8.65
C PHE A 38 31.34 -24.92 -9.30
N GLY A 39 31.72 -25.37 -10.50
CA GLY A 39 32.75 -24.71 -11.31
C GLY A 39 32.39 -23.28 -11.65
N ASP A 40 31.13 -23.02 -12.04
CA ASP A 40 30.63 -21.66 -12.30
C ASP A 40 30.75 -20.77 -11.05
N ALA A 41 30.42 -21.30 -9.86
CA ALA A 41 30.55 -20.57 -8.61
C ALA A 41 32.02 -20.28 -8.23
N MET A 42 32.93 -21.22 -8.51
CA MET A 42 34.36 -21.05 -8.30
C MET A 42 34.95 -20.00 -9.25
N LEU A 43 34.54 -20.01 -10.52
CA LEU A 43 34.90 -18.98 -11.50
C LEU A 43 34.40 -17.61 -11.07
N PHE A 44 33.14 -17.50 -10.67
CA PHE A 44 32.55 -16.27 -10.14
C PHE A 44 33.33 -15.72 -8.94
N LEU A 45 33.72 -16.61 -8.00
CA LEU A 45 34.53 -16.23 -6.84
C LEU A 45 35.92 -15.72 -7.26
N CYS A 46 36.61 -16.40 -8.17
CA CYS A 46 37.91 -15.98 -8.68
C CYS A 46 37.84 -14.62 -9.38
N GLU A 47 36.81 -14.37 -10.19
CA GLU A 47 36.58 -13.07 -10.84
C GLU A 47 36.32 -11.97 -9.81
N HIS A 48 35.53 -12.26 -8.77
CA HIS A 48 35.27 -11.31 -7.69
C HIS A 48 36.53 -10.97 -6.89
N MET A 49 37.35 -11.98 -6.57
CA MET A 49 38.59 -11.78 -5.84
C MET A 49 39.60 -10.98 -6.65
N ARG A 50 39.72 -11.27 -7.95
CA ARG A 50 40.52 -10.46 -8.88
C ARG A 50 40.04 -9.01 -8.92
N GLY A 51 38.74 -8.78 -9.06
CA GLY A 51 38.18 -7.42 -9.06
C GLY A 51 38.46 -6.67 -7.76
N ARG A 52 38.40 -7.36 -6.61
CA ARG A 52 38.78 -6.78 -5.31
C ARG A 52 40.26 -6.43 -5.23
N GLU A 53 41.13 -7.30 -5.74
CA GLU A 53 42.57 -7.06 -5.75
C GLU A 53 42.97 -5.91 -6.69
N GLU A 54 42.41 -5.86 -7.90
CA GLU A 54 42.57 -4.74 -8.82
C GLU A 54 42.11 -3.43 -8.18
N THR A 55 40.97 -3.43 -7.50
CA THR A 55 40.47 -2.27 -6.74
C THR A 55 41.42 -1.87 -5.61
N ARG A 56 41.96 -2.84 -4.86
CA ARG A 56 42.93 -2.59 -3.78
C ARG A 56 44.23 -2.02 -4.31
N ASN A 57 44.70 -2.49 -5.46
CA ASN A 57 45.91 -2.00 -6.12
C ASN A 57 45.69 -0.61 -6.70
N ALA A 58 44.53 -0.33 -7.29
CA ALA A 58 44.16 1.02 -7.72
C ALA A 58 44.10 2.01 -6.54
N ARG A 59 43.52 1.61 -5.40
CA ARG A 59 43.52 2.43 -4.16
C ARG A 59 44.93 2.68 -3.64
N ARG A 60 45.79 1.65 -3.61
CA ARG A 60 47.21 1.81 -3.23
C ARG A 60 47.93 2.79 -4.17
N ARG A 61 47.71 2.70 -5.48
CA ARG A 61 48.29 3.65 -6.45
C ARG A 61 47.79 5.08 -6.23
N LEU A 62 46.50 5.28 -5.97
CA LEU A 62 45.96 6.60 -5.64
C LEU A 62 46.57 7.17 -4.35
N HIS A 63 46.67 6.35 -3.30
CA HIS A 63 47.29 6.76 -2.04
C HIS A 63 48.76 7.15 -2.22
N ASN A 64 49.51 6.37 -3.00
CA ASN A 64 50.91 6.69 -3.30
C ASN A 64 51.02 7.99 -4.11
N LEU A 65 50.12 8.23 -5.08
CA LEU A 65 50.08 9.48 -5.83
C LEU A 65 49.72 10.68 -4.94
N GLU A 66 48.89 10.49 -3.92
CA GLU A 66 48.56 11.51 -2.92
C GLU A 66 49.77 11.81 -2.01
N GLU A 67 50.47 10.78 -1.54
CA GLU A 67 51.71 10.94 -0.77
C GLU A 67 52.82 11.61 -1.59
N ASP A 68 52.99 11.22 -2.86
CA ASP A 68 54.01 11.79 -3.73
C ASP A 68 53.71 13.25 -4.08
N ARG A 69 52.42 13.62 -4.21
CA ARG A 69 52.00 15.03 -4.32
C ARG A 69 52.26 15.82 -3.06
N HIS A 70 52.10 15.21 -1.87
CA HIS A 70 52.45 15.86 -0.61
C HIS A 70 53.97 16.06 -0.45
N LYS A 71 54.79 15.16 -0.98
CA LYS A 71 56.27 15.28 -0.94
C LYS A 71 56.82 16.24 -2.01
N SER A 72 56.15 16.39 -3.15
CA SER A 72 56.63 17.21 -4.29
C SER A 72 56.08 18.64 -4.34
N SER A 73 55.08 18.99 -3.52
CA SER A 73 54.54 20.34 -3.46
C SER A 73 55.42 21.26 -2.60
N LEU A 74 56.48 21.81 -3.22
CA LEU A 74 57.34 22.86 -2.66
C LEU A 74 56.62 24.20 -2.41
N ARG A 75 55.29 24.28 -2.62
CA ARG A 75 54.49 25.44 -2.26
C ARG A 75 53.95 25.26 -0.85
N ALA A 76 54.45 26.11 0.05
CA ALA A 76 54.05 26.37 1.44
C ALA A 76 52.98 25.39 2.02
N PRO A 77 53.34 24.52 2.99
CA PRO A 77 52.42 23.53 3.56
C PRO A 77 51.10 24.10 4.09
N GLN A 78 51.07 25.38 4.46
CA GLN A 78 49.87 26.09 4.92
C GLN A 78 48.80 26.32 3.83
N ILE A 79 49.19 26.49 2.57
CA ILE A 79 48.22 26.71 1.48
C ILE A 79 47.55 25.38 1.10
N ASN A 80 48.32 24.27 1.12
CA ASN A 80 47.79 22.96 0.80
C ASN A 80 46.87 22.42 1.90
N SER A 81 47.12 22.73 3.18
CA SER A 81 46.19 22.37 4.28
C SER A 81 44.87 23.13 4.14
N ALA A 82 44.90 24.43 3.86
CA ALA A 82 43.68 25.22 3.65
C ALA A 82 42.86 24.70 2.46
N ILE A 83 43.50 24.33 1.34
CA ILE A 83 42.80 23.73 0.19
C ILE A 83 42.22 22.35 0.54
N ALA A 84 42.95 21.54 1.32
CA ALA A 84 42.45 20.24 1.79
C ALA A 84 41.23 20.41 2.72
N ASP A 85 41.25 21.39 3.61
CA ASP A 85 40.15 21.71 4.52
C ASP A 85 38.92 22.22 3.76
N VAL A 86 39.11 23.05 2.73
CA VAL A 86 38.02 23.49 1.83
C VAL A 86 37.44 22.31 1.05
N LYS A 87 38.26 21.40 0.55
CA LYS A 87 37.76 20.18 -0.13
C LYS A 87 37.01 19.27 0.84
N LYS A 88 37.51 19.12 2.08
CA LYS A 88 36.86 18.34 3.12
C LYS A 88 35.52 18.95 3.50
N SER A 89 35.45 20.27 3.72
CA SER A 89 34.20 20.97 4.03
C SER A 89 33.22 20.90 2.86
N GLN A 90 33.69 21.03 1.61
CA GLN A 90 32.87 20.86 0.42
C GLN A 90 32.32 19.43 0.31
N SER A 91 33.13 18.40 0.55
CA SER A 91 32.67 17.02 0.55
C SER A 91 31.65 16.75 1.66
N SER A 92 31.84 17.34 2.85
CA SER A 92 30.88 17.27 3.96
C SER A 92 29.57 17.98 3.63
N MET A 93 29.63 19.14 2.97
CA MET A 93 28.45 19.89 2.54
C MET A 93 27.67 19.13 1.46
N ILE A 94 28.36 18.49 0.51
CA ILE A 94 27.73 17.62 -0.49
C ILE A 94 27.06 16.43 0.20
N GLY A 95 27.72 15.80 1.17
CA GLY A 95 27.13 14.73 1.99
C GLY A 95 25.86 15.18 2.70
N ALA A 96 25.93 16.30 3.44
CA ALA A 96 24.78 16.88 4.13
C ALA A 96 23.63 17.23 3.16
N ARG A 97 23.94 17.70 1.94
CA ARG A 97 22.92 17.98 0.92
C ARG A 97 22.22 16.71 0.46
N HIS A 98 22.95 15.60 0.28
CA HIS A 98 22.35 14.31 -0.07
C HIS A 98 21.47 13.78 1.08
N GLU A 99 21.94 13.89 2.32
CA GLU A 99 21.15 13.50 3.51
C GLU A 99 19.85 14.31 3.61
N VAL A 100 19.91 15.62 3.37
CA VAL A 100 18.70 16.47 3.33
C VAL A 100 17.75 16.03 2.23
N THR A 101 18.24 15.69 1.02
CA THR A 101 17.38 15.20 -0.06
C THR A 101 16.75 13.85 0.25
N ASP A 102 17.49 12.95 0.92
CA ASP A 102 16.99 11.64 1.33
C ASP A 102 15.93 11.76 2.43
N LEU A 103 16.14 12.68 3.38
CA LEU A 103 15.15 13.01 4.42
C LEU A 103 13.88 13.60 3.80
N HIS A 104 13.98 14.51 2.83
CA HIS A 104 12.82 15.04 2.12
C HIS A 104 12.06 13.92 1.38
N ALA A 105 12.77 13.04 0.66
CA ALA A 105 12.16 11.90 -0.01
C ALA A 105 11.46 10.93 0.99
N SER A 106 12.02 10.78 2.20
CA SER A 106 11.42 10.00 3.29
C SER A 106 10.15 10.66 3.85
N ILE A 107 10.15 11.98 4.05
CA ILE A 107 8.98 12.76 4.47
C ILE A 107 7.86 12.63 3.43
N ASP A 108 8.17 12.79 2.14
CA ASP A 108 7.19 12.65 1.05
C ASP A 108 6.55 11.24 1.01
N LYS A 109 7.35 10.20 1.23
CA LYS A 109 6.85 8.82 1.31
C LYS A 109 5.90 8.65 2.49
N ARG A 110 6.24 9.22 3.66
CA ARG A 110 5.40 9.16 4.86
C ARG A 110 4.10 9.96 4.67
N GLN A 111 4.16 11.14 4.07
CA GLN A 111 2.98 11.96 3.80
C GLN A 111 2.00 11.24 2.86
N LYS A 112 2.51 10.54 1.84
CA LYS A 112 1.70 9.67 0.97
C LYS A 112 1.04 8.53 1.76
N ALA A 113 1.80 7.83 2.60
CA ALA A 113 1.27 6.75 3.43
C ALA A 113 0.18 7.24 4.41
N LEU A 114 0.33 8.44 4.99
CA LEU A 114 -0.72 9.07 5.81
C LEU A 114 -1.99 9.36 5.00
N SER A 115 -1.85 9.91 3.79
CA SER A 115 -3.01 10.18 2.92
C SER A 115 -3.76 8.90 2.52
N GLU A 116 -3.04 7.78 2.32
CA GLU A 116 -3.64 6.46 2.05
C GLU A 116 -4.41 5.93 3.27
N LEU A 117 -3.85 6.10 4.48
CA LEU A 117 -4.51 5.74 5.73
C LEU A 117 -5.77 6.57 5.99
N ASP A 118 -5.75 7.88 5.74
CA ASP A 118 -6.92 8.74 5.88
C ASP A 118 -8.05 8.35 4.92
N ASN A 119 -7.71 7.95 3.70
CA ASN A 119 -8.66 7.38 2.75
C ASN A 119 -9.25 6.05 3.25
N GLU A 120 -8.42 5.17 3.84
CA GLU A 120 -8.90 3.91 4.43
C GLU A 120 -9.83 4.18 5.62
N ILE A 121 -9.48 5.11 6.52
CA ILE A 121 -10.31 5.53 7.66
C ILE A 121 -11.67 6.04 7.18
N SER A 122 -11.67 6.89 6.14
CA SER A 122 -12.90 7.43 5.56
C SER A 122 -13.78 6.32 4.97
N SER A 123 -13.19 5.36 4.27
CA SER A 123 -13.91 4.20 3.73
C SER A 123 -14.50 3.30 4.82
N LEU A 124 -13.79 3.12 5.94
CA LEU A 124 -14.26 2.33 7.08
C LEU A 124 -15.38 3.05 7.84
N ARG A 125 -15.29 4.38 8.01
CA ARG A 125 -16.37 5.20 8.58
C ARG A 125 -17.65 5.08 7.75
N GLN A 126 -17.55 5.14 6.42
CA GLN A 126 -18.70 4.94 5.54
C GLN A 126 -19.32 3.55 5.75
N ARG A 127 -18.49 2.49 5.77
CA ARG A 127 -18.99 1.12 6.00
C ARG A 127 -19.67 0.94 7.36
N ILE A 128 -19.19 1.62 8.40
CA ILE A 128 -19.83 1.60 9.72
C ILE A 128 -21.18 2.29 9.68
N GLN A 129 -21.30 3.43 8.98
CA GLN A 129 -22.58 4.12 8.79
C GLN A 129 -23.58 3.25 8.00
N ASP A 130 -23.13 2.61 6.92
CA ASP A 130 -23.96 1.70 6.14
C ASP A 130 -24.46 0.53 6.98
N LYS A 131 -23.60 -0.07 7.81
CA LYS A 131 -24.00 -1.14 8.75
C LYS A 131 -25.01 -0.65 9.78
N ARG A 132 -24.81 0.52 10.38
CA ARG A 132 -25.77 1.11 11.33
C ARG A 132 -27.14 1.35 10.68
N ALA A 133 -27.16 1.78 9.42
CA ALA A 133 -28.41 1.96 8.67
C ALA A 133 -29.13 0.62 8.43
N ILE A 134 -28.38 -0.43 8.06
CA ILE A 134 -28.91 -1.79 7.89
C ILE A 134 -29.45 -2.33 9.22
N ASP A 135 -28.72 -2.18 10.32
CA ASP A 135 -29.14 -2.65 11.65
C ASP A 135 -30.43 -1.94 12.10
N LEU A 136 -30.54 -0.63 11.83
CA LEU A 136 -31.77 0.13 12.10
C LEU A 136 -32.95 -0.39 11.25
N MET A 137 -32.74 -0.69 9.97
CA MET A 137 -33.75 -1.30 9.12
C MET A 137 -34.19 -2.69 9.62
N LEU A 138 -33.24 -3.54 10.03
CA LEU A 138 -33.54 -4.86 10.58
C LEU A 138 -34.33 -4.76 11.88
N ASN A 139 -33.96 -3.86 12.79
CA ASN A 139 -34.71 -3.59 14.02
C ASN A 139 -36.14 -3.10 13.74
N LEU A 140 -36.33 -2.26 12.72
CA LEU A 140 -37.68 -1.82 12.30
C LEU A 140 -38.50 -2.97 11.71
N LEU A 141 -37.87 -3.86 10.92
CA LEU A 141 -38.53 -5.04 10.37
C LEU A 141 -38.92 -6.03 11.48
N GLU A 142 -38.07 -6.24 12.47
CA GLU A 142 -38.35 -7.07 13.64
C GLU A 142 -39.54 -6.52 14.42
N LYS A 143 -39.55 -5.21 14.74
CA LYS A 143 -40.70 -4.57 15.39
C LYS A 143 -41.98 -4.72 14.58
N LYS A 144 -41.93 -4.55 13.25
CA LYS A 144 -43.09 -4.77 12.37
C LYS A 144 -43.55 -6.23 12.38
N ALA A 145 -42.62 -7.19 12.46
CA ALA A 145 -42.93 -8.61 12.56
C ALA A 145 -43.63 -8.93 13.89
N VAL A 146 -43.15 -8.40 15.01
CA VAL A 146 -43.80 -8.53 16.33
C VAL A 146 -45.24 -8.01 16.30
N ILE A 147 -45.47 -6.81 15.73
CA ILE A 147 -46.82 -6.25 15.58
C ILE A 147 -47.70 -7.14 14.71
N ARG A 148 -47.17 -7.70 13.61
CA ARG A 148 -47.93 -8.64 12.76
C ARG A 148 -48.32 -9.91 13.53
N VAL A 149 -47.40 -10.48 14.32
CA VAL A 149 -47.68 -11.66 15.15
C VAL A 149 -48.78 -11.35 16.18
N GLN A 150 -48.71 -10.21 16.86
CA GLN A 150 -49.75 -9.76 17.80
C GLN A 150 -51.12 -9.61 17.12
N ARG A 151 -51.16 -9.01 15.92
CA ARG A 151 -52.42 -8.89 15.14
C ARG A 151 -52.98 -10.25 14.75
N LEU A 152 -52.12 -11.19 14.34
CA LEU A 152 -52.54 -12.55 14.01
C LEU A 152 -53.09 -13.28 15.24
N GLN A 153 -52.46 -13.12 16.40
CA GLN A 153 -52.97 -13.63 17.67
C GLN A 153 -54.34 -13.06 18.03
N GLY A 154 -54.53 -11.74 17.91
CA GLY A 154 -55.83 -11.10 18.13
C GLY A 154 -56.91 -11.58 17.15
N LEU A 155 -56.56 -11.81 15.87
CA LEU A 155 -57.47 -12.41 14.89
C LEU A 155 -57.86 -13.84 15.25
N THR A 156 -56.90 -14.66 15.71
CA THR A 156 -57.20 -16.02 16.16
C THR A 156 -58.13 -16.03 17.38
N GLU A 157 -57.94 -15.12 18.34
CA GLU A 157 -58.83 -14.97 19.49
C GLU A 157 -60.26 -14.56 19.08
N LEU A 158 -60.40 -13.63 18.13
CA LEU A 158 -61.69 -13.22 17.58
C LEU A 158 -62.40 -14.37 16.84
N LEU A 159 -61.66 -15.15 16.05
CA LEU A 159 -62.20 -16.33 15.37
C LEU A 159 -62.65 -17.41 16.37
N GLU A 160 -61.91 -17.61 17.46
CA GLU A 160 -62.33 -18.52 18.53
C GLU A 160 -63.58 -18.03 19.26
N LYS A 161 -63.70 -16.72 19.52
CA LYS A 161 -64.93 -16.11 20.08
C LYS A 161 -66.12 -16.34 19.15
N LEU A 162 -65.99 -15.98 17.87
CA LEU A 162 -67.03 -16.22 16.87
C LEU A 162 -67.43 -17.70 16.77
N ARG A 163 -66.44 -18.61 16.83
CA ARG A 163 -66.71 -20.05 16.82
C ARG A 163 -67.51 -20.50 18.06
N LYS A 164 -67.20 -19.94 19.24
CA LYS A 164 -67.96 -20.20 20.47
C LYS A 164 -69.37 -19.61 20.38
N ASP A 165 -69.52 -18.39 19.87
CA ASP A 165 -70.82 -17.71 19.72
C ASP A 165 -71.73 -18.45 18.72
N VAL A 166 -71.18 -18.94 17.61
CA VAL A 166 -71.90 -19.78 16.64
C VAL A 166 -72.30 -21.12 17.26
N SER A 167 -71.45 -21.71 18.10
CA SER A 167 -71.76 -22.99 18.77
C SER A 167 -72.81 -22.85 19.88
N GLN A 168 -72.98 -21.64 20.44
CA GLN A 168 -73.94 -21.34 21.50
C GLN A 168 -75.29 -20.82 20.97
N ARG A 169 -75.39 -20.45 19.69
CA ARG A 169 -76.66 -20.07 19.08
C ARG A 169 -77.51 -21.34 18.87
N PRO A 170 -78.65 -21.51 19.56
CA PRO A 170 -79.56 -22.59 19.28
C PRO A 170 -80.06 -22.46 17.85
N THR A 171 -80.14 -23.59 17.15
CA THR A 171 -80.60 -23.76 15.77
C THR A 171 -82.02 -23.19 15.63
N GLN A 172 -82.12 -21.89 15.35
CA GLN A 172 -83.33 -21.28 14.87
C GLN A 172 -83.24 -21.21 13.35
N ASP A 173 -84.25 -21.78 12.69
CA ASP A 173 -84.44 -21.77 11.25
C ASP A 173 -84.33 -20.33 10.74
N VAL A 174 -83.25 -20.02 10.01
CA VAL A 174 -83.05 -18.73 9.36
C VAL A 174 -83.57 -18.82 7.92
N PRO A 175 -84.47 -17.90 7.51
CA PRO A 175 -85.03 -17.87 6.16
C PRO A 175 -83.99 -17.45 5.11
N GLU A 176 -84.12 -18.05 3.94
CA GLU A 176 -83.41 -17.70 2.72
C GLU A 176 -83.56 -16.20 2.41
N THR A 177 -82.45 -15.48 2.33
CA THR A 177 -82.41 -14.10 1.84
C THR A 177 -81.39 -13.95 0.71
N PRO A 178 -81.64 -13.04 -0.24
CA PRO A 178 -81.03 -13.07 -1.57
C PRO A 178 -79.64 -12.43 -1.59
N SER A 179 -78.76 -13.10 -2.32
CA SER A 179 -77.39 -12.68 -2.60
C SER A 179 -77.36 -11.48 -3.55
N ALA A 180 -77.04 -10.29 -3.02
CA ALA A 180 -76.63 -9.13 -3.81
C ALA A 180 -75.23 -8.72 -3.35
N LEU A 181 -74.22 -9.31 -3.99
CA LEU A 181 -72.81 -9.01 -3.76
C LEU A 181 -72.42 -7.77 -4.58
N THR A 182 -72.13 -6.67 -3.89
CA THR A 182 -71.44 -5.51 -4.44
C THR A 182 -69.94 -5.77 -4.34
N GLU A 183 -69.27 -5.94 -5.49
CA GLU A 183 -67.82 -6.04 -5.58
C GLU A 183 -67.17 -4.72 -5.15
N VAL A 184 -66.57 -4.72 -3.95
CA VAL A 184 -65.58 -3.72 -3.55
C VAL A 184 -64.21 -4.34 -3.77
N ALA A 185 -63.50 -3.84 -4.79
CA ALA A 185 -62.18 -4.29 -5.17
C ALA A 185 -61.12 -3.83 -4.14
N ASP A 186 -60.78 -4.72 -3.21
CA ASP A 186 -59.59 -4.57 -2.37
C ASP A 186 -58.32 -4.88 -3.17
N PRO A 187 -57.21 -4.14 -2.94
CA PRO A 187 -55.95 -4.38 -3.62
C PRO A 187 -55.34 -5.70 -3.14
N THR A 188 -55.33 -6.69 -4.03
CA THR A 188 -54.76 -8.01 -3.75
C THR A 188 -53.26 -7.91 -3.43
N PRO A 189 -52.80 -8.27 -2.22
CA PRO A 189 -51.38 -8.38 -1.93
C PRO A 189 -50.81 -9.55 -2.73
N THR A 190 -49.67 -9.32 -3.37
CA THR A 190 -49.00 -10.24 -4.30
C THR A 190 -48.77 -11.62 -3.66
N ALA A 191 -49.69 -12.55 -3.95
CA ALA A 191 -49.78 -13.87 -3.33
C ALA A 191 -48.56 -14.78 -3.58
N SER A 192 -47.67 -14.43 -4.50
CA SER A 192 -46.49 -15.22 -4.86
C SER A 192 -45.45 -15.27 -3.73
N GLN A 193 -45.10 -14.13 -3.11
CA GLN A 193 -44.00 -14.08 -2.12
C GLN A 193 -44.39 -14.69 -0.77
N MET A 194 -45.66 -14.60 -0.40
CA MET A 194 -46.21 -15.22 0.80
C MET A 194 -46.28 -16.76 0.67
N ARG A 195 -46.55 -17.26 -0.54
CA ARG A 195 -46.59 -18.71 -0.82
C ARG A 195 -45.20 -19.34 -0.71
N ASP A 196 -44.18 -18.62 -1.17
CA ASP A 196 -42.79 -19.08 -1.09
C ASP A 196 -42.25 -19.06 0.33
N THR A 197 -42.52 -17.99 1.10
CA THR A 197 -42.11 -17.92 2.51
C THR A 197 -42.83 -18.96 3.39
N LEU A 198 -44.14 -19.16 3.19
CA LEU A 198 -44.89 -20.21 3.91
C LEU A 198 -44.45 -21.63 3.54
N SER A 199 -44.07 -21.86 2.28
CA SER A 199 -43.57 -23.18 1.86
C SER A 199 -42.16 -23.47 2.39
N VAL A 200 -41.30 -22.46 2.54
CA VAL A 200 -40.00 -22.60 3.22
C VAL A 200 -40.16 -22.85 4.72
N LEU A 201 -41.04 -22.11 5.40
CA LEU A 201 -41.35 -22.31 6.82
C LEU A 201 -41.93 -23.71 7.09
N ARG A 202 -42.86 -24.18 6.24
CA ARG A 202 -43.40 -25.55 6.33
C ARG A 202 -42.32 -26.62 6.10
N ALA A 203 -41.43 -26.43 5.12
CA ALA A 203 -40.33 -27.36 4.88
C ALA A 203 -39.38 -27.45 6.09
N HIS A 204 -39.10 -26.33 6.76
CA HIS A 204 -38.29 -26.28 7.97
C HIS A 204 -38.99 -26.97 9.15
N HIS A 205 -40.29 -26.74 9.32
CA HIS A 205 -41.07 -27.36 10.40
C HIS A 205 -41.20 -28.89 10.23
N VAL A 206 -41.34 -29.37 8.99
CA VAL A 206 -41.32 -30.80 8.64
C VAL A 206 -39.94 -31.42 8.87
N HIS A 207 -38.87 -30.64 8.70
CA HIS A 207 -37.51 -31.08 8.97
C HIS A 207 -37.22 -31.19 10.48
N LEU A 208 -37.76 -30.25 11.28
CA LEU A 208 -37.63 -30.28 12.73
C LEU A 208 -38.54 -31.33 13.39
N SER A 209 -39.69 -31.64 12.79
CA SER A 209 -40.63 -32.67 13.30
C SER A 209 -40.19 -34.11 13.00
N LYS A 210 -38.90 -34.34 12.68
CA LYS A 210 -38.37 -35.66 12.32
C LYS A 210 -38.42 -36.70 13.44
N SER A 211 -38.73 -36.29 14.68
CA SER A 211 -38.77 -37.17 15.84
C SER A 211 -40.07 -37.99 15.99
N ASP A 212 -41.17 -37.61 15.32
CA ASP A 212 -42.48 -38.30 15.38
C ASP A 212 -42.94 -38.92 14.03
N LEU A 213 -42.01 -39.03 13.08
CA LEU A 213 -42.28 -39.31 11.67
C LEU A 213 -43.02 -40.61 11.30
N PRO A 214 -42.87 -41.77 11.97
CA PRO A 214 -43.43 -43.00 11.43
C PRO A 214 -44.97 -43.00 11.45
N LYS A 215 -45.60 -42.37 12.44
CA LYS A 215 -47.07 -42.31 12.55
C LYS A 215 -47.68 -41.27 11.60
N VAL A 216 -47.07 -40.09 11.50
CA VAL A 216 -47.55 -39.01 10.62
C VAL A 216 -47.36 -39.36 9.14
N LYS A 217 -46.30 -40.10 8.78
CA LYS A 217 -46.04 -40.52 7.40
C LYS A 217 -47.17 -41.40 6.86
N VAL A 218 -47.66 -42.36 7.66
CA VAL A 218 -48.74 -43.27 7.24
C VAL A 218 -50.05 -42.51 7.03
N GLU A 219 -50.43 -41.59 7.92
CA GLU A 219 -51.67 -40.82 7.78
C GLU A 219 -51.66 -39.87 6.58
N VAL A 220 -50.52 -39.20 6.34
CA VAL A 220 -50.38 -38.27 5.21
C VAL A 220 -50.39 -39.03 3.89
N GLU A 221 -49.77 -40.20 3.84
CA GLU A 221 -49.77 -41.05 2.66
C GLU A 221 -51.17 -41.60 2.35
N VAL A 222 -51.92 -42.03 3.37
CA VAL A 222 -53.33 -42.46 3.20
C VAL A 222 -54.19 -41.30 2.69
N ARG A 223 -54.01 -40.08 3.23
CA ARG A 223 -54.74 -38.89 2.72
C ARG A 223 -54.36 -38.57 1.28
N LEU A 224 -53.08 -38.67 0.90
CA LEU A 224 -52.62 -38.43 -0.46
C LEU A 224 -53.20 -39.44 -1.45
N ARG A 225 -53.18 -40.74 -1.11
CA ARG A 225 -53.81 -41.80 -1.92
C ARG A 225 -55.30 -41.55 -2.11
N ARG A 226 -56.02 -41.19 -1.04
CA ARG A 226 -57.46 -40.85 -1.10
C ARG A 226 -57.74 -39.65 -2.00
N SER A 227 -56.90 -38.62 -1.98
CA SER A 227 -57.02 -37.47 -2.87
C SER A 227 -56.78 -37.84 -4.33
N ILE A 228 -55.79 -38.67 -4.61
CA ILE A 228 -55.46 -39.14 -5.96
C ILE A 228 -56.56 -40.07 -6.50
N ALA A 229 -57.05 -40.99 -5.67
CA ALA A 229 -58.18 -41.87 -5.99
C ALA A 229 -59.43 -41.07 -6.40
N ARG A 230 -59.71 -39.97 -5.69
CA ARG A 230 -60.84 -39.08 -5.97
C ARG A 230 -60.70 -38.37 -7.31
N ILE A 231 -59.48 -38.00 -7.71
CA ILE A 231 -59.18 -37.33 -8.99
C ILE A 231 -59.22 -38.32 -10.16
N LEU A 232 -58.73 -39.54 -9.96
CA LEU A 232 -58.68 -40.59 -10.99
C LEU A 232 -59.97 -41.41 -11.08
N HIS A 233 -61.00 -41.06 -10.28
CA HIS A 233 -62.27 -41.80 -10.18
C HIS A 233 -62.08 -43.32 -10.02
N SER A 234 -61.04 -43.71 -9.30
CA SER A 234 -60.61 -45.10 -9.13
C SER A 234 -60.61 -45.49 -7.66
N PRO A 235 -60.80 -46.78 -7.30
CA PRO A 235 -60.72 -47.22 -5.90
C PRO A 235 -59.32 -46.95 -5.32
N GLU A 236 -59.24 -46.68 -4.01
CA GLU A 236 -57.98 -46.31 -3.32
C GLU A 236 -56.85 -47.34 -3.52
N ASP A 237 -57.21 -48.62 -3.68
CA ASP A 237 -56.27 -49.74 -3.88
C ASP A 237 -55.95 -50.03 -5.36
N SER A 238 -56.42 -49.21 -6.31
CA SER A 238 -56.09 -49.43 -7.72
C SER A 238 -54.57 -49.27 -7.96
N LYS A 239 -54.01 -50.13 -8.82
CA LYS A 239 -52.58 -50.08 -9.19
C LYS A 239 -52.18 -48.70 -9.73
N GLU A 240 -53.09 -48.03 -10.43
CA GLU A 240 -52.85 -46.70 -11.00
C GLU A 240 -52.75 -45.61 -9.92
N VAL A 241 -53.58 -45.68 -8.87
CA VAL A 241 -53.50 -44.75 -7.72
C VAL A 241 -52.20 -44.95 -6.95
N ARG A 242 -51.73 -46.20 -6.77
CA ARG A 242 -50.44 -46.48 -6.11
C ARG A 242 -49.26 -45.94 -6.91
N LEU A 243 -49.20 -46.21 -8.21
CA LEU A 243 -48.13 -45.73 -9.10
C LEU A 243 -48.07 -44.20 -9.17
N THR A 244 -49.22 -43.52 -9.23
CA THR A 244 -49.27 -42.06 -9.25
C THR A 244 -48.87 -41.46 -7.91
N THR A 245 -49.26 -42.09 -6.79
CA THR A 245 -48.81 -41.69 -5.46
C THR A 245 -47.28 -41.79 -5.33
N GLU A 246 -46.69 -42.91 -5.76
CA GLU A 246 -45.23 -43.11 -5.74
C GLU A 246 -44.50 -42.06 -6.59
N LYS A 247 -45.01 -41.75 -7.79
CA LYS A 247 -44.43 -40.70 -8.66
C LYS A 247 -44.48 -39.31 -7.99
N VAL A 248 -45.57 -38.98 -7.32
CA VAL A 248 -45.72 -37.68 -6.63
C VAL A 248 -44.80 -37.60 -5.41
N VAL A 249 -44.69 -38.67 -4.62
CA VAL A 249 -43.77 -38.74 -3.49
C VAL A 249 -42.33 -38.63 -3.96
N HIS A 250 -41.94 -39.37 -4.99
CA HIS A 250 -40.59 -39.32 -5.56
C HIS A 250 -40.24 -37.92 -6.12
N ALA A 251 -41.17 -37.28 -6.82
CA ALA A 251 -40.97 -35.91 -7.31
C ALA A 251 -40.85 -34.90 -6.15
N ALA A 252 -41.59 -35.09 -5.06
CA ALA A 252 -41.49 -34.27 -3.86
C ALA A 252 -40.15 -34.47 -3.13
N GLU A 253 -39.66 -35.72 -3.03
CA GLU A 253 -38.35 -36.05 -2.47
C GLU A 253 -37.21 -35.41 -3.27
N ILE A 254 -37.23 -35.51 -4.60
CA ILE A 254 -36.23 -34.87 -5.46
C ILE A 254 -36.23 -33.34 -5.27
N ARG A 255 -37.41 -32.71 -5.17
CA ARG A 255 -37.52 -31.26 -4.92
C ARG A 255 -37.04 -30.87 -3.52
N ALA A 256 -37.33 -31.68 -2.52
CA ALA A 256 -36.88 -31.46 -1.15
C ALA A 256 -35.35 -31.55 -1.06
N LEU A 257 -34.74 -32.57 -1.70
CA LEU A 257 -33.29 -32.73 -1.77
C LEU A 257 -32.60 -31.55 -2.49
N LYS A 258 -33.15 -31.10 -3.62
CA LYS A 258 -32.63 -29.90 -4.33
C LYS A 258 -32.69 -28.63 -3.47
N LYS A 259 -33.78 -28.43 -2.72
CA LYS A 259 -33.91 -27.27 -1.81
C LYS A 259 -32.98 -27.38 -0.59
N LEU A 260 -32.72 -28.60 -0.09
CA LEU A 260 -31.79 -28.84 1.01
C LEU A 260 -30.33 -28.56 0.60
N ALA A 261 -29.93 -29.01 -0.59
CA ALA A 261 -28.59 -28.75 -1.13
C ALA A 261 -28.29 -27.25 -1.31
N ALA A 262 -29.30 -26.45 -1.68
CA ALA A 262 -29.16 -24.99 -1.78
C ALA A 262 -29.00 -24.31 -0.40
N ALA A 263 -29.64 -24.84 0.64
CA ALA A 263 -29.55 -24.30 2.00
C ALA A 263 -28.21 -24.63 2.69
N THR A 264 -27.69 -25.84 2.50
CA THR A 264 -26.39 -26.25 3.06
C THR A 264 -25.23 -25.51 2.40
N ALA A 265 -25.27 -25.29 1.08
CA ALA A 265 -24.27 -24.50 0.37
C ALA A 265 -24.18 -23.04 0.89
N SER A 266 -25.31 -22.45 1.31
CA SER A 266 -25.33 -21.09 1.86
C SER A 266 -24.73 -20.99 3.28
N ALA A 267 -24.83 -22.06 4.08
CA ALA A 267 -24.26 -22.10 5.42
C ALA A 267 -22.72 -22.28 5.39
N GLU A 268 -22.20 -23.08 4.45
CA GLU A 268 -20.75 -23.27 4.28
C GLU A 268 -20.06 -22.02 3.72
N LEU A 269 -20.72 -21.31 2.78
CA LEU A 269 -20.26 -20.01 2.28
C LEU A 269 -20.19 -18.92 3.38
N SER A 270 -21.10 -18.98 4.36
CA SER A 270 -21.10 -18.07 5.51
C SER A 270 -19.88 -18.29 6.41
N LYS A 271 -19.53 -19.55 6.70
CA LYS A 271 -18.40 -19.89 7.57
C LYS A 271 -17.05 -19.57 6.94
N ALA A 272 -16.84 -19.93 5.67
CA ALA A 272 -15.61 -19.61 4.95
C ALA A 272 -15.36 -18.10 4.88
N ARG A 273 -16.42 -17.30 4.69
CA ARG A 273 -16.34 -15.84 4.67
C ARG A 273 -16.07 -15.24 6.05
N ALA A 274 -16.54 -15.87 7.12
CA ALA A 274 -16.23 -15.45 8.48
C ALA A 274 -14.75 -15.71 8.82
N ASP A 275 -14.20 -16.86 8.41
CA ASP A 275 -12.79 -17.21 8.60
C ASP A 275 -11.85 -16.30 7.78
N GLU A 276 -12.24 -15.95 6.55
CA GLU A 276 -11.53 -14.97 5.72
C GLU A 276 -11.54 -13.56 6.35
N LEU A 277 -12.66 -13.14 6.93
CA LEU A 277 -12.75 -11.88 7.68
C LEU A 277 -11.89 -11.90 8.93
N ALA A 278 -11.89 -13.01 9.68
CA ALA A 278 -11.11 -13.16 10.91
C ALA A 278 -9.59 -13.10 10.61
N SER A 279 -9.12 -13.83 9.60
CA SER A 279 -7.72 -13.78 9.16
C SER A 279 -7.34 -12.39 8.60
N GLY A 280 -8.27 -11.74 7.89
CA GLY A 280 -8.13 -10.36 7.45
C GLY A 280 -7.96 -9.36 8.62
N ILE A 281 -8.72 -9.53 9.70
CA ILE A 281 -8.61 -8.69 10.91
C ILE A 281 -7.25 -8.91 11.59
N ILE A 282 -6.81 -10.15 11.75
CA ILE A 282 -5.53 -10.48 12.39
C ILE A 282 -4.36 -9.87 11.62
N SER A 283 -4.36 -9.98 10.28
CA SER A 283 -3.29 -9.40 9.46
C SER A 283 -3.26 -7.86 9.53
N LYS A 284 -4.43 -7.21 9.57
CA LYS A 284 -4.53 -5.75 9.74
C LYS A 284 -4.08 -5.31 11.12
N GLN A 285 -4.43 -6.05 12.17
CA GLN A 285 -4.00 -5.79 13.53
C GLN A 285 -2.46 -5.89 13.64
N ALA A 286 -1.86 -6.93 13.07
CA ALA A 286 -0.40 -7.09 13.04
C ALA A 286 0.29 -5.94 12.29
N LYS A 287 -0.31 -5.46 11.19
CA LYS A 287 0.22 -4.30 10.44
C LYS A 287 0.10 -3.00 11.24
N LEU A 288 -1.02 -2.76 11.92
CA LEU A 288 -1.20 -1.59 12.78
C LEU A 288 -0.22 -1.61 13.96
N GLN A 289 0.02 -2.78 14.56
CA GLN A 289 0.97 -2.92 15.64
C GLN A 289 2.40 -2.60 15.18
N ARG A 290 2.84 -3.14 14.03
CA ARG A 290 4.14 -2.76 13.43
C ARG A 290 4.26 -1.27 13.15
N LEU A 291 3.19 -0.63 12.67
CA LEU A 291 3.19 0.81 12.43
C LEU A 291 3.29 1.59 13.75
N SER A 292 2.59 1.15 14.79
CA SER A 292 2.70 1.73 16.14
C SER A 292 4.10 1.58 16.73
N ASP A 293 4.72 0.41 16.57
CA ASP A 293 6.07 0.15 17.10
C ASP A 293 7.11 1.01 16.38
N THR A 294 6.97 1.16 15.06
CA THR A 294 7.87 2.00 14.26
C THR A 294 7.70 3.49 14.53
N THR A 295 6.49 3.98 14.80
CA THR A 295 6.28 5.38 15.21
C THR A 295 6.85 5.65 16.59
N LEU A 296 6.71 4.72 17.55
CA LEU A 296 7.33 4.83 18.87
C LEU A 296 8.86 4.84 18.77
N ALA A 297 9.45 3.96 17.96
CA ALA A 297 10.90 3.94 17.74
C ALA A 297 11.41 5.24 17.13
N LEU A 298 10.69 5.81 16.15
CA LEU A 298 11.04 7.10 15.55
C LEU A 298 10.90 8.26 16.53
N ALA A 299 9.87 8.26 17.37
CA ALA A 299 9.70 9.26 18.40
C ALA A 299 10.88 9.25 19.38
N HIS A 300 11.30 8.06 19.83
CA HIS A 300 12.47 7.89 20.68
C HIS A 300 13.75 8.42 20.01
N LEU A 301 14.01 8.00 18.77
CA LEU A 301 15.19 8.41 18.02
C LEU A 301 15.21 9.93 17.75
N SER A 302 14.05 10.53 17.52
CA SER A 302 13.92 11.98 17.37
C SER A 302 14.20 12.74 18.67
N ALA A 303 13.78 12.19 19.81
CA ALA A 303 14.06 12.75 21.12
C ALA A 303 15.57 12.65 21.44
N GLU A 304 16.20 11.52 21.15
CA GLU A 304 17.65 11.36 21.29
C GLU A 304 18.43 12.34 20.42
N HIS A 305 18.03 12.54 19.15
CA HIS A 305 18.67 13.54 18.29
C HIS A 305 18.46 14.97 18.80
N ALA A 306 17.29 15.30 19.32
CA ALA A 306 17.06 16.62 19.93
C ALA A 306 18.00 16.86 21.11
N VAL A 307 18.17 15.86 21.98
CA VAL A 307 19.13 15.91 23.10
C VAL A 307 20.57 16.03 22.60
N PHE A 308 20.95 15.27 21.57
CA PHE A 308 22.28 15.34 20.98
C PHE A 308 22.57 16.72 20.37
N ILE A 309 21.63 17.29 19.62
CA ILE A 309 21.76 18.63 19.04
C ILE A 309 21.86 19.69 20.14
N SER A 310 21.03 19.61 21.19
CA SER A 310 21.10 20.50 22.34
C SER A 310 22.45 20.39 23.04
N THR A 311 22.93 19.16 23.28
CA THR A 311 24.25 18.93 23.90
C THR A 311 25.37 19.50 23.03
N PHE A 312 25.34 19.23 21.72
CA PHE A 312 26.33 19.77 20.78
C PHE A 312 26.30 21.30 20.74
N ALA A 313 25.11 21.91 20.71
CA ALA A 313 24.94 23.35 20.73
C ALA A 313 25.45 23.96 22.05
N GLU A 314 25.23 23.31 23.18
CA GLU A 314 25.65 23.86 24.48
C GLU A 314 27.13 23.64 24.79
N SER A 315 27.67 22.45 24.51
CA SER A 315 29.07 22.13 24.85
C SER A 315 30.02 22.40 23.69
N THR A 316 29.73 21.83 22.52
CA THR A 316 30.71 21.74 21.43
C THR A 316 30.77 23.03 20.65
N SER A 317 29.63 23.69 20.42
CA SER A 317 29.60 24.97 19.71
C SER A 317 30.34 26.06 20.50
N ARG A 318 30.16 26.12 21.83
CA ARG A 318 30.88 27.09 22.67
C ARG A 318 32.38 26.81 22.71
N ALA A 319 32.77 25.54 22.84
CA ALA A 319 34.17 25.15 22.79
C ALA A 319 34.82 25.54 21.46
N LEU A 320 34.17 25.23 20.33
CA LEU A 320 34.63 25.63 18.99
C LEU A 320 34.71 27.14 18.83
N HIS A 321 33.69 27.88 19.29
CA HIS A 321 33.68 29.34 19.21
C HIS A 321 34.81 29.95 20.04
N SER A 322 35.06 29.43 21.26
CA SER A 322 36.18 29.88 22.09
C SER A 322 37.54 29.55 21.46
N SER A 323 37.66 28.39 20.81
CA SER A 323 38.88 27.97 20.10
C SER A 323 39.13 28.87 18.89
N LEU A 324 38.10 29.14 18.07
CA LEU A 324 38.18 30.02 16.91
C LEU A 324 38.47 31.47 17.32
N GLU A 325 37.90 31.94 18.44
CA GLU A 325 38.19 33.29 18.95
C GLU A 325 39.62 33.40 19.48
N ALA A 326 40.13 32.36 20.15
CA ALA A 326 41.52 32.28 20.58
C ALA A 326 42.49 32.26 19.38
N GLU A 327 42.17 31.47 18.35
CA GLU A 327 42.95 31.38 17.12
C GLU A 327 42.89 32.71 16.33
N SER A 328 41.71 33.33 16.22
CA SER A 328 41.54 34.65 15.63
C SER A 328 42.42 35.70 16.34
N LYS A 329 42.43 35.72 17.68
CA LYS A 329 43.31 36.60 18.46
C LYS A 329 44.80 36.31 18.20
N ALA A 330 45.20 35.04 18.10
CA ALA A 330 46.58 34.66 17.79
C ALA A 330 47.01 35.05 16.38
N VAL A 331 46.10 34.93 15.40
CA VAL A 331 46.34 35.28 14.00
C VAL A 331 46.31 36.79 13.79
N THR A 332 45.53 37.55 14.57
CA THR A 332 45.48 39.03 14.46
C THR A 332 46.88 39.64 14.56
N GLY A 333 47.71 39.17 15.51
CA GLY A 333 49.11 39.63 15.61
C GLY A 333 49.98 39.25 14.41
N HIS A 334 49.71 38.13 13.74
CA HIS A 334 50.40 37.75 12.50
C HIS A 334 49.95 38.59 11.31
N VAL A 335 48.66 38.94 11.26
CA VAL A 335 48.10 39.86 10.27
C VAL A 335 48.70 41.25 10.46
N ASP A 336 48.87 41.71 11.69
CA ASP A 336 49.52 43.00 11.98
C ASP A 336 50.98 43.02 11.55
N VAL A 337 51.73 41.92 11.76
CA VAL A 337 53.11 41.76 11.28
C VAL A 337 53.16 41.74 9.75
N LEU A 338 52.28 40.99 9.09
CA LEU A 338 52.20 40.97 7.62
C LEU A 338 51.78 42.34 7.06
N GLN A 339 50.84 43.04 7.71
CA GLN A 339 50.41 44.37 7.32
C GLN A 339 51.53 45.38 7.52
N TRP A 340 52.30 45.28 8.60
CA TRP A 340 53.53 46.03 8.79
C TRP A 340 54.51 45.73 7.66
N ASP A 341 54.82 44.47 7.38
CA ASP A 341 55.78 44.06 6.35
C ASP A 341 55.36 44.50 4.95
N ILE A 342 54.06 44.44 4.62
CA ILE A 342 53.50 44.96 3.36
C ILE A 342 53.62 46.48 3.30
N SER A 343 53.30 47.18 4.40
CA SER A 343 53.46 48.64 4.49
C SER A 343 54.93 49.06 4.40
N LYS A 344 55.85 48.23 4.89
CA LYS A 344 57.30 48.46 4.81
C LYS A 344 57.87 48.10 3.43
N ALA A 345 57.38 47.03 2.80
CA ALA A 345 57.74 46.61 1.44
C ALA A 345 57.14 47.52 0.35
N ARG A 346 56.09 48.28 0.68
CA ARG A 346 55.51 49.31 -0.20
C ARG A 346 56.38 50.55 -0.40
N SER A 347 57.60 50.60 0.15
CA SER A 347 58.47 51.75 -0.10
C SER A 347 58.99 51.83 -1.55
N LEU A 348 58.85 50.84 -2.43
CA LEU A 348 59.02 50.99 -3.88
C LEU A 348 58.52 49.74 -4.63
N PRO A 349 57.31 49.78 -5.22
CA PRO A 349 57.24 49.64 -6.68
C PRO A 349 56.15 50.54 -7.32
N LYS A 350 56.35 50.87 -8.60
CA LYS A 350 55.54 51.81 -9.40
C LYS A 350 54.02 51.47 -9.29
N PRO A 351 53.19 52.36 -8.74
CA PRO A 351 51.78 52.10 -8.38
C PRO A 351 50.78 51.97 -9.56
N ASN A 352 51.25 51.77 -10.80
CA ASN A 352 50.40 51.94 -11.98
C ASN A 352 50.03 50.64 -12.72
N SER A 353 50.72 49.49 -12.54
CA SER A 353 50.46 48.31 -13.39
C SER A 353 49.11 47.63 -13.15
N PHE A 354 48.71 47.48 -11.88
CA PHE A 354 47.44 46.85 -11.53
C PHE A 354 46.23 47.70 -11.94
N ARG A 355 46.35 49.02 -11.79
CA ARG A 355 45.32 49.97 -12.21
C ARG A 355 45.17 49.99 -13.73
N THR A 356 46.28 49.92 -14.47
CA THR A 356 46.23 49.83 -15.94
C THR A 356 45.59 48.53 -16.40
N GLU A 357 45.88 47.39 -15.75
CA GLU A 357 45.25 46.10 -16.08
C GLU A 357 43.74 46.12 -15.82
N ILE A 358 43.29 46.63 -14.66
CA ILE A 358 41.85 46.72 -14.38
C ILE A 358 41.16 47.71 -15.34
N CYS A 359 41.76 48.88 -15.59
CA CYS A 359 41.21 49.81 -16.57
C CYS A 359 41.11 49.16 -17.96
N GLN A 360 42.11 48.36 -18.36
CA GLN A 360 42.11 47.65 -19.65
C GLN A 360 41.01 46.58 -19.72
N VAL A 361 40.83 45.77 -18.68
CA VAL A 361 39.77 44.75 -18.62
C VAL A 361 38.37 45.38 -18.62
N LEU A 362 38.21 46.53 -17.96
CA LEU A 362 36.95 47.26 -17.90
C LEU A 362 36.70 48.18 -19.11
N GLY A 363 37.66 48.30 -20.04
CA GLY A 363 37.59 49.21 -21.18
C GLY A 363 37.58 50.70 -20.80
N LEU A 364 38.11 51.04 -19.62
CA LEU A 364 38.17 52.40 -19.09
C LEU A 364 39.52 53.06 -19.41
N PRO A 365 39.57 54.39 -19.67
CA PRO A 365 40.84 55.07 -19.92
C PRO A 365 41.77 55.02 -18.70
N GLU A 366 43.09 54.95 -18.90
CA GLU A 366 44.09 54.79 -17.82
C GLU A 366 44.04 55.87 -16.73
N ARG A 367 43.45 57.04 -17.03
CA ARG A 367 43.28 58.16 -16.10
C ARG A 367 41.98 58.13 -15.27
N THR A 368 41.20 57.05 -15.37
CA THR A 368 39.91 56.93 -14.68
C THR A 368 40.09 56.96 -13.17
N THR A 369 39.33 57.80 -12.45
CA THR A 369 39.41 57.93 -10.98
C THR A 369 39.05 56.61 -10.30
N SER A 370 39.58 56.39 -9.09
CA SER A 370 39.32 55.16 -8.33
C SER A 370 37.84 54.94 -8.05
N GLU A 371 37.08 56.02 -7.87
CA GLU A 371 35.62 55.98 -7.66
C GLU A 371 34.90 55.43 -8.90
N MET A 372 35.23 55.96 -10.09
CA MET A 372 34.63 55.46 -11.35
C MET A 372 34.98 54.01 -11.64
N LEU A 373 36.19 53.58 -11.27
CA LEU A 373 36.62 52.19 -11.41
C LEU A 373 35.83 51.26 -10.48
N LEU A 374 35.62 51.65 -9.22
CA LEU A 374 34.76 50.90 -8.28
C LEU A 374 33.32 50.83 -8.78
N THR A 375 32.75 51.95 -9.27
CA THR A 375 31.39 51.95 -9.80
C THR A 375 31.24 51.04 -11.03
N ALA A 376 32.25 50.96 -11.88
CA ALA A 376 32.26 50.08 -13.04
C ALA A 376 32.36 48.60 -12.65
N VAL A 377 33.19 48.27 -11.66
CA VAL A 377 33.30 46.90 -11.10
C VAL A 377 31.98 46.48 -10.44
N GLU A 378 31.38 47.34 -9.62
CA GLU A 378 30.09 47.08 -8.99
C GLU A 378 28.99 46.87 -10.02
N LYS A 379 28.99 47.64 -11.11
CA LYS A 379 28.03 47.48 -12.20
C LYS A 379 28.19 46.14 -12.92
N LEU A 380 29.42 45.70 -13.19
CA LEU A 380 29.69 44.39 -13.79
C LEU A 380 29.29 43.24 -12.86
N ALA A 381 29.62 43.35 -11.57
CA ALA A 381 29.22 42.34 -10.59
C ALA A 381 27.69 42.19 -10.52
N ARG A 382 26.95 43.31 -10.53
CA ARG A 382 25.47 43.28 -10.56
C ARG A 382 24.93 42.69 -11.87
N GLN A 383 25.54 43.00 -13.02
CA GLN A 383 25.12 42.43 -14.29
C GLN A 383 25.35 40.92 -14.37
N GLU A 384 26.46 40.43 -13.81
CA GLU A 384 26.75 39.01 -13.74
C GLU A 384 25.81 38.29 -12.76
N GLU A 385 25.52 38.90 -11.61
CA GLU A 385 24.53 38.41 -10.65
C GLU A 385 23.12 38.32 -11.26
N GLU A 386 22.68 39.37 -11.97
CA GLU A 386 21.40 39.37 -12.68
C GLU A 386 21.34 38.31 -13.79
N ALA A 387 22.43 38.09 -14.53
CA ALA A 387 22.50 37.05 -15.56
C ALA A 387 22.43 35.63 -14.96
N VAL A 388 23.08 35.40 -13.82
CA VAL A 388 23.03 34.12 -13.09
C VAL A 388 21.63 33.89 -12.52
N LEU A 389 21.00 34.91 -11.93
CA LEU A 389 19.62 34.83 -11.43
C LEU A 389 18.62 34.57 -12.54
N ALA A 390 18.75 35.22 -13.69
CA ALA A 390 17.91 34.98 -14.86
C ALA A 390 18.09 33.55 -15.41
N GLY A 391 19.32 33.04 -15.43
CA GLY A 391 19.61 31.64 -15.77
C GLY A 391 18.94 30.66 -14.81
N HIS A 392 19.06 30.88 -13.50
CA HIS A 392 18.40 30.06 -12.48
C HIS A 392 16.88 30.04 -12.62
N GLY A 393 16.25 31.19 -12.87
CA GLY A 393 14.79 31.28 -13.06
C GLY A 393 14.31 30.49 -14.29
N ALA A 394 15.08 30.47 -15.38
CA ALA A 394 14.75 29.69 -16.56
C ALA A 394 14.86 28.17 -16.30
N ASP A 395 15.88 27.74 -15.57
CA ASP A 395 16.06 26.33 -15.22
C ASP A 395 15.04 25.86 -14.18
N GLU A 396 14.71 26.68 -13.18
CA GLU A 396 13.64 26.39 -12.22
C GLU A 396 12.29 26.21 -12.92
N LYS A 397 11.97 27.10 -13.88
CA LYS A 397 10.76 26.97 -14.69
C LYS A 397 10.73 25.68 -15.50
N ARG A 398 11.86 25.28 -16.11
CA ARG A 398 11.98 24.00 -16.84
C ARG A 398 11.76 22.79 -15.93
N VAL A 399 12.32 22.80 -14.72
CA VAL A 399 12.14 21.73 -13.73
C VAL A 399 10.68 21.66 -13.30
N LEU A 400 10.02 22.80 -13.10
CA LEU A 400 8.62 22.89 -12.71
C LEU A 400 7.69 22.40 -13.83
N ASP A 401 7.95 22.80 -15.08
CA ASP A 401 7.24 22.32 -16.27
C ASP A 401 7.40 20.80 -16.46
N HIS A 402 8.60 20.26 -16.28
CA HIS A 402 8.85 18.82 -16.35
C HIS A 402 8.13 18.05 -15.22
N SER A 403 8.14 18.60 -14.00
CA SER A 403 7.48 18.01 -12.84
C SER A 403 5.96 17.97 -13.00
N THR A 404 5.37 19.06 -13.52
CA THR A 404 3.93 19.12 -13.81
C THR A 404 3.52 18.15 -14.93
N GLN A 405 4.33 17.99 -15.98
CA GLN A 405 4.12 16.96 -17.01
C GLN A 405 4.18 15.53 -16.47
N LEU A 406 5.10 15.24 -15.55
CA LEU A 406 5.16 13.92 -14.91
C LEU A 406 3.95 13.65 -14.02
N LEU A 407 3.47 14.67 -13.29
CA LEU A 407 2.27 14.58 -12.47
C LEU A 407 1.02 14.33 -13.31
N THR A 408 0.82 15.06 -14.41
CA THR A 408 -0.31 14.83 -15.32
C THR A 408 -0.29 13.43 -15.93
N ARG A 409 0.87 12.95 -16.40
CA ARG A 409 1.02 11.57 -16.90
C ARG A 409 0.72 10.51 -15.83
N LYS A 410 1.14 10.74 -14.57
CA LYS A 410 0.82 9.83 -13.46
C LYS A 410 -0.68 9.80 -13.15
N ILE A 411 -1.34 10.96 -13.16
CA ILE A 411 -2.80 11.06 -12.97
C ILE A 411 -3.54 10.34 -14.09
N GLU A 412 -3.15 10.52 -15.35
CA GLU A 412 -3.76 9.80 -16.47
C GLU A 412 -3.56 8.29 -16.39
N LYS A 413 -2.36 7.84 -15.99
CA LYS A 413 -2.08 6.42 -15.79
C LYS A 413 -2.92 5.83 -14.66
N ALA A 414 -3.12 6.58 -13.57
CA ALA A 414 -4.01 6.18 -12.47
C ALA A 414 -5.46 6.06 -12.94
N LYS A 415 -5.97 7.03 -13.71
CA LYS A 415 -7.32 6.99 -14.30
C LYS A 415 -7.51 5.77 -15.23
N LYS A 416 -6.52 5.47 -16.07
CA LYS A 416 -6.53 4.26 -16.93
C LYS A 416 -6.52 2.98 -16.10
N GLY A 417 -5.73 2.93 -15.03
CA GLY A 417 -5.71 1.81 -14.08
C GLY A 417 -7.06 1.59 -13.38
N GLU A 418 -7.74 2.67 -12.98
CA GLU A 418 -9.07 2.58 -12.37
C GLU A 418 -10.12 2.04 -13.35
N ALA A 419 -10.06 2.45 -14.62
CA ALA A 419 -10.93 1.91 -15.67
C ALA A 419 -10.69 0.41 -15.87
N LEU A 420 -9.44 -0.04 -15.94
CA LEU A 420 -9.07 -1.46 -16.00
C LEU A 420 -9.61 -2.26 -14.82
N VAL A 421 -9.54 -1.73 -13.59
CA VAL A 421 -10.11 -2.38 -12.40
C VAL A 421 -11.63 -2.52 -12.51
N LYS A 422 -12.33 -1.52 -13.08
CA LYS A 422 -13.78 -1.60 -13.34
C LYS A 422 -14.10 -2.67 -14.37
N ASP A 423 -13.31 -2.77 -15.44
CA ASP A 423 -13.48 -3.78 -16.48
C ASP A 423 -13.24 -5.20 -15.94
N VAL A 424 -12.17 -5.41 -15.17
CA VAL A 424 -11.91 -6.70 -14.51
C VAL A 424 -13.04 -7.07 -13.55
N LYS A 425 -13.56 -6.12 -12.77
CA LYS A 425 -14.71 -6.39 -11.89
C LYS A 425 -15.97 -6.75 -12.69
N LYS A 426 -16.15 -6.15 -13.87
CA LYS A 426 -17.27 -6.47 -14.76
C LYS A 426 -17.11 -7.86 -15.37
N THR A 427 -15.93 -8.23 -15.88
CA THR A 427 -15.67 -9.55 -16.44
C THR A 427 -15.80 -10.66 -15.39
N VAL A 428 -15.35 -10.43 -14.16
CA VAL A 428 -15.57 -11.37 -13.04
C VAL A 428 -17.06 -11.58 -12.78
N ARG A 429 -17.86 -10.50 -12.72
CA ARG A 429 -19.33 -10.61 -12.54
C ARG A 429 -20.02 -11.34 -13.70
N GLU A 430 -19.55 -11.15 -14.92
CA GLU A 430 -20.07 -11.85 -16.09
C GLU A 430 -19.70 -13.34 -16.06
N ALA A 431 -18.47 -13.67 -15.69
CA ALA A 431 -18.03 -15.05 -15.48
C ALA A 431 -18.85 -15.75 -14.38
N ASP A 432 -19.10 -15.07 -13.25
CA ASP A 432 -19.96 -15.59 -12.17
C ASP A 432 -21.39 -15.86 -12.67
N LYS A 433 -21.95 -14.96 -13.49
CA LYS A 433 -23.27 -15.18 -14.12
C LYS A 433 -23.28 -16.40 -15.04
N ILE A 434 -22.27 -16.55 -15.89
CA ILE A 434 -22.16 -17.72 -16.79
C ILE A 434 -22.04 -19.01 -15.97
N ALA A 435 -21.20 -19.01 -14.94
CA ALA A 435 -21.03 -20.15 -14.04
C ALA A 435 -22.32 -20.49 -13.28
N SER A 436 -23.19 -19.50 -13.00
CA SER A 436 -24.49 -19.72 -12.38
C SER A 436 -25.56 -20.27 -13.35
N LEU A 437 -25.44 -20.00 -14.65
CA LEU A 437 -26.33 -20.53 -15.69
C LEU A 437 -25.98 -21.96 -16.12
N ALA A 438 -24.71 -22.35 -15.94
CA ALA A 438 -24.22 -23.70 -16.26
C ALA A 438 -24.51 -24.74 -15.16
N ARG A 439 -24.98 -24.32 -13.99
CA ARG A 439 -25.45 -25.20 -12.90
C ARG A 439 -26.97 -25.26 -12.89
#